data_AF-A0A3D1CHM2-F1
#
_entry.id   AF-A0A3D1CHM2-F1
#
_cell.length_a   1.000
_cell.length_b   1.000
_cell.length_c   1.000
_cell.angle_alpha   90.00
_cell.angle_beta   90.00
_cell.angle_gamma   90.00
#
_symmetry.space_group_name_H-M   'P 1'
#
loop_
_entity.id
_entity.type
_entity.pdbx_description
1 polymer ?
#
loop_
_entity_poly.entity_id
_entity_poly.type
_entity_poly.pdbx_seq_one_letter_code
_entity_poly.pdbx_strand_id
1 'polypeptide(L)'
;DMSEFMEKHSVARLVGAPPGYVGYEEGGYLTEAVRRKPYSVILLDEVEKAHPDVFNILLQVLDDGRLTDGQGRTVDFRNTVIVMTSNLGSNVIQEMAGEDNYDAMKNAVMEIVGQHFRPEFINRVD
;
A
#
# COMPACT_ATOMS: atom_id res chain seq x y z
N ASP A 1 -2.98 -6.60 7.04
CA ASP A 1 -4.10 -5.69 7.23
C ASP A 1 -3.55 -4.28 7.44
N MET A 2 -4.00 -3.29 6.66
CA MET A 2 -3.51 -1.91 6.75
C MET A 2 -4.14 -1.09 7.88
N SER A 3 -5.19 -1.61 8.55
CA SER A 3 -5.75 -0.99 9.75
C SER A 3 -4.75 -0.91 10.91
N GLU A 4 -3.76 -1.81 10.98
CA GLU A 4 -2.66 -1.75 11.96
C GLU A 4 -1.71 -0.55 11.76
N PHE A 5 -1.81 0.13 10.61
CA PHE A 5 -0.98 1.25 10.21
C PHE A 5 -1.75 2.58 10.13
N MET A 6 -2.90 2.67 10.81
CA MET A 6 -3.72 3.89 10.91
C MET A 6 -3.02 5.04 11.63
N GLU A 7 -2.12 4.73 12.58
CA GLU A 7 -1.46 5.72 13.42
C GLU A 7 -0.05 6.03 12.91
N LYS A 8 0.35 7.31 13.01
CA LYS A 8 1.65 7.76 12.48
C LYS A 8 2.85 6.95 13.02
N HIS A 9 2.84 6.58 14.29
CA HIS A 9 3.94 5.85 14.90
C HIS A 9 3.99 4.37 14.49
N SER A 10 2.87 3.79 14.07
CA SER A 10 2.85 2.41 13.61
C SER A 10 3.42 2.24 12.20
N VAL A 11 3.43 3.30 11.38
CA VAL A 11 4.06 3.33 10.04
C VAL A 11 5.54 2.93 10.09
N ALA A 12 6.26 3.36 11.13
CA ALA A 12 7.68 3.02 11.30
C ALA A 12 7.90 1.50 11.40
N ARG A 13 6.91 0.72 11.86
CA ARG A 13 7.02 -0.76 11.92
C ARG A 13 7.03 -1.41 10.54
N LEU A 14 6.51 -0.73 9.51
CA LEU A 14 6.47 -1.25 8.14
C LEU A 14 7.88 -1.33 7.53
N VAL A 15 8.71 -0.31 7.80
CA VAL A 15 10.07 -0.16 7.24
C VAL A 15 11.19 -0.23 8.28
N GLY A 16 10.85 -0.37 9.55
CA GLY A 16 11.80 -0.42 10.66
C GLY A 16 11.99 0.97 11.26
N ALA A 17 12.10 1.01 12.59
CA ALA A 17 12.36 2.25 13.29
C ALA A 17 13.78 2.77 12.98
N PRO A 18 14.01 4.09 12.99
CA PRO A 18 15.35 4.66 12.82
C PRO A 18 16.21 4.47 14.09
N PRO A 19 17.54 4.65 14.01
CA PRO A 19 18.43 4.53 15.17
C PRO A 19 17.97 5.40 16.35
N GLY A 20 17.88 4.80 17.54
CA GLY A 20 17.46 5.50 18.77
C GLY A 20 15.97 5.37 19.12
N TYR A 21 15.18 4.64 18.33
CA TYR A 21 13.77 4.34 18.61
C TYR A 21 13.55 2.87 18.99
N VAL A 22 12.49 2.61 19.76
CA VAL A 22 12.07 1.23 20.11
C VAL A 22 11.72 0.47 18.84
N GLY A 23 12.22 -0.76 18.70
CA GLY A 23 12.04 -1.60 17.50
C GLY A 23 13.11 -1.40 16.42
N TYR A 24 14.18 -0.63 16.69
CA TYR A 24 15.28 -0.45 15.75
C TYR A 24 15.89 -1.77 15.27
N GLU A 25 16.05 -2.77 16.15
CA GLU A 25 16.70 -4.04 15.81
C GLU A 25 15.80 -5.02 15.04
N GLU A 26 14.48 -4.81 15.05
CA GLU A 26 13.50 -5.76 14.50
C GLU A 26 13.35 -5.68 12.97
N GLY A 27 13.90 -4.64 12.34
CA GLY A 27 13.72 -4.37 10.91
C GLY A 27 12.27 -3.98 10.57
N GLY A 28 12.00 -3.67 9.30
CA GLY A 28 10.65 -3.39 8.86
C GLY A 28 9.89 -4.66 8.53
N TYR A 29 8.62 -4.74 8.90
CA TYR A 29 7.75 -5.87 8.58
C TYR A 29 7.75 -6.17 7.06
N LEU A 30 7.58 -5.13 6.24
CA LEU A 30 7.53 -5.24 4.78
C LEU A 30 8.91 -5.51 4.19
N THR A 31 9.92 -4.77 4.64
CA THR A 31 11.29 -4.87 4.10
C THR A 31 11.94 -6.19 4.46
N GLU A 32 11.75 -6.72 5.67
CA GLU A 32 12.25 -8.04 6.06
C GLU A 32 11.54 -9.18 5.34
N ALA A 33 10.22 -9.07 5.12
CA ALA A 33 9.47 -10.09 4.39
C ALA A 33 10.02 -10.28 2.97
N VAL A 34 10.22 -9.18 2.23
CA VAL A 34 10.76 -9.21 0.86
C VAL A 34 12.24 -9.59 0.84
N ARG A 35 13.04 -9.07 1.78
CA ARG A 35 14.47 -9.43 1.89
C ARG A 35 14.66 -10.93 2.06
N ARG A 36 13.79 -11.59 2.83
CA ARG A 36 13.83 -13.05 3.05
C ARG A 36 13.22 -13.83 1.89
N LYS A 37 12.23 -13.27 1.20
CA LYS A 37 11.53 -13.90 0.06
C LYS A 37 11.31 -12.89 -1.09
N PRO A 38 12.33 -12.65 -1.94
CA PRO A 38 12.26 -11.64 -3.00
C PRO A 38 11.19 -11.93 -4.05
N TYR A 39 10.92 -13.21 -4.30
CA TYR A 39 9.86 -13.69 -5.19
C TYR A 39 8.61 -13.97 -4.37
N SER A 40 7.74 -12.99 -4.25
CA SER A 40 6.56 -13.06 -3.39
C SER A 40 5.39 -12.27 -3.94
N VAL A 41 4.20 -12.59 -3.43
CA VAL A 41 3.00 -11.79 -3.59
C VAL A 41 2.71 -11.16 -2.24
N ILE A 42 2.57 -9.83 -2.20
CA ILE A 42 2.23 -9.07 -1.00
C ILE A 42 0.81 -8.58 -1.17
N LEU A 43 -0.06 -8.96 -0.23
CA LEU A 43 -1.40 -8.42 -0.12
C LEU A 43 -1.41 -7.29 0.91
N LEU A 44 -1.78 -6.09 0.48
CA LEU A 44 -2.08 -4.96 1.35
C LEU A 44 -3.60 -4.82 1.40
N ASP A 45 -4.17 -5.30 2.50
CA ASP A 45 -5.61 -5.31 2.68
C ASP A 45 -6.13 -4.02 3.32
N GLU A 46 -7.29 -3.54 2.87
CA GLU A 46 -7.94 -2.30 3.32
C GLU A 46 -7.04 -1.06 3.29
N VAL A 47 -6.37 -0.80 2.16
CA VAL A 47 -5.39 0.29 2.05
C VAL A 47 -5.96 1.68 2.37
N GLU A 48 -7.28 1.90 2.23
CA GLU A 48 -7.94 3.16 2.61
C GLU A 48 -7.91 3.47 4.11
N LYS A 49 -7.57 2.48 4.95
CA LYS A 49 -7.42 2.65 6.39
C LYS A 49 -6.02 3.12 6.77
N ALA A 50 -5.03 2.92 5.90
CA ALA A 50 -3.64 3.25 6.22
C ALA A 50 -3.44 4.75 6.48
N HIS A 51 -2.50 5.09 7.36
CA HIS A 51 -2.05 6.46 7.52
C HIS A 51 -1.44 6.98 6.19
N PRO A 52 -1.63 8.27 5.82
CA PRO A 52 -1.12 8.82 4.57
C PRO A 52 0.39 8.61 4.32
N ASP A 53 1.20 8.60 5.38
CA ASP A 53 2.65 8.36 5.30
C ASP A 53 3.00 6.97 4.75
N VAL A 54 2.10 5.98 4.83
CA VAL A 54 2.28 4.66 4.22
C VAL A 54 2.35 4.79 2.69
N PHE A 55 1.55 5.65 2.07
CA PHE A 55 1.55 5.81 0.62
C PHE A 55 2.85 6.40 0.09
N ASN A 56 3.55 7.23 0.87
CA ASN A 56 4.88 7.72 0.48
C ASN A 56 5.89 6.56 0.36
N ILE A 57 5.80 5.59 1.27
CA ILE A 57 6.63 4.37 1.24
C ILE A 57 6.25 3.50 0.03
N LEU A 58 4.95 3.30 -0.19
CA LEU A 58 4.47 2.50 -1.32
C LEU A 58 4.81 3.15 -2.68
N LEU A 59 4.72 4.47 -2.81
CA LEU A 59 5.13 5.20 -4.01
C LEU A 59 6.59 4.92 -4.36
N GLN A 60 7.49 4.92 -3.37
CA GLN A 60 8.89 4.57 -3.62
C GLN A 60 9.04 3.15 -4.18
N VAL A 61 8.27 2.20 -3.66
CA VAL A 61 8.27 0.82 -4.14
C VAL A 61 7.70 0.69 -5.55
N LEU A 62 6.58 1.35 -5.83
CA LEU A 62 5.89 1.30 -7.12
C LEU A 62 6.68 2.02 -8.23
N ASP A 63 7.43 3.07 -7.87
CA ASP A 63 8.23 3.85 -8.82
C ASP A 63 9.60 3.20 -9.10
N ASP A 64 10.38 2.94 -8.05
CA ASP A 64 11.78 2.52 -8.18
C ASP A 64 11.97 0.99 -8.10
N GLY A 65 10.92 0.25 -7.71
CA GLY A 65 11.03 -1.17 -7.40
C GLY A 65 11.95 -1.47 -6.22
N ARG A 66 12.24 -0.48 -5.37
CA ARG A 66 13.18 -0.58 -4.25
C ARG A 66 12.70 0.24 -3.07
N LEU A 67 13.08 -0.18 -1.87
CA LEU A 67 12.76 0.53 -0.64
C LEU A 67 13.95 0.51 0.31
N THR A 68 14.32 1.66 0.83
CA THR A 68 15.35 1.77 1.86
C THR A 68 14.70 1.78 3.23
N ASP A 69 15.11 0.85 4.08
CA ASP A 69 14.57 0.66 5.42
C ASP A 69 15.16 1.67 6.43
N GLY A 70 14.63 1.69 7.66
CA GLY A 70 15.10 2.59 8.72
C GLY A 70 16.55 2.37 9.17
N GLN A 71 17.17 1.25 8.80
CA GLN A 71 18.58 0.93 9.04
C GLN A 71 19.48 1.32 7.85
N GLY A 72 18.92 1.92 6.80
CA GLY A 72 19.64 2.31 5.59
C GLY A 72 19.89 1.15 4.62
N ARG A 73 19.23 0.01 4.80
CA ARG A 73 19.36 -1.15 3.89
C ARG A 73 18.34 -1.03 2.78
N THR A 74 18.79 -1.13 1.54
CA THR A 74 17.90 -1.13 0.37
C THR A 74 17.44 -2.55 0.04
N VAL A 75 16.14 -2.75 -0.06
CA VAL A 75 15.48 -4.01 -0.43
C VAL A 75 14.88 -3.87 -1.84
N ASP A 76 15.00 -4.93 -2.63
CA ASP A 76 14.55 -4.98 -4.02
C ASP A 76 13.18 -5.67 -4.13
N PHE A 77 12.21 -4.96 -4.69
CA PHE A 77 10.82 -5.38 -4.88
C PHE A 77 10.52 -5.72 -6.35
N ARG A 78 11.49 -5.65 -7.26
CA ARG A 78 11.25 -5.88 -8.72
C ARG A 78 10.73 -7.26 -9.07
N ASN A 79 10.89 -8.24 -8.17
CA ASN A 79 10.36 -9.61 -8.34
C ASN A 79 9.15 -9.89 -7.43
N THR A 80 8.56 -8.84 -6.85
CA THR A 80 7.44 -8.92 -5.94
C THR A 80 6.20 -8.35 -6.60
N VAL A 81 5.08 -9.09 -6.54
CA VAL A 81 3.77 -8.59 -6.98
C VAL A 81 3.07 -8.00 -5.76
N ILE A 82 2.67 -6.73 -5.85
CA ILE A 82 1.90 -6.06 -4.80
C ILE A 82 0.44 -6.02 -5.24
N VAL A 83 -0.44 -6.61 -4.43
CA VAL A 83 -1.89 -6.58 -4.60
C VAL A 83 -2.45 -5.72 -3.48
N MET A 84 -3.29 -4.76 -3.84
CA MET A 84 -3.94 -3.85 -2.89
C MET A 84 -5.45 -4.03 -3.02
N THR A 85 -6.13 -4.06 -1.88
CA THR A 85 -7.60 -4.13 -1.83
C THR A 85 -8.13 -2.93 -1.05
N SER A 86 -9.33 -2.50 -1.41
CA SER A 86 -10.02 -1.41 -0.74
C SER A 86 -11.51 -1.63 -0.75
N ASN A 87 -12.19 -1.21 0.33
CA ASN A 87 -13.65 -1.19 0.38
C ASN A 87 -14.26 0.10 -0.21
N LEU A 88 -13.44 1.02 -0.73
CA LEU A 88 -13.95 2.24 -1.37
C LEU A 88 -14.82 1.91 -2.59
N GLY A 89 -15.96 2.57 -2.68
CA GLY A 89 -16.92 2.36 -3.77
C GLY A 89 -17.73 1.06 -3.66
N SER A 90 -17.63 0.30 -2.57
CA SER A 90 -18.41 -0.93 -2.37
C SER A 90 -19.92 -0.71 -2.51
N ASN A 91 -20.43 0.41 -2.00
CA ASN A 91 -21.84 0.77 -2.09
C ASN A 91 -22.27 1.03 -3.54
N VAL A 92 -21.42 1.73 -4.32
CA VAL A 92 -21.67 1.98 -5.74
C VAL A 92 -21.68 0.68 -6.52
N ILE A 93 -20.75 -0.23 -6.23
CA ILE A 93 -20.73 -1.56 -6.85
C ILE A 93 -22.03 -2.30 -6.54
N GLN A 94 -22.53 -2.25 -5.30
CA GLN A 94 -23.79 -2.90 -4.93
C GLN A 94 -25.02 -2.27 -5.60
N GLU A 95 -25.07 -0.94 -5.72
CA GLU A 95 -26.19 -0.23 -6.34
C GLU A 95 -26.23 -0.43 -7.86
N MET A 96 -25.07 -0.52 -8.50
CA MET A 96 -24.94 -0.71 -9.95
C MET A 96 -24.80 -2.18 -10.36
N ALA A 97 -24.71 -3.10 -9.39
CA ALA A 97 -24.68 -4.54 -9.63
C ALA A 97 -26.01 -5.00 -10.24
N GLY A 98 -26.04 -5.16 -11.55
CA GLY A 98 -27.23 -5.54 -12.31
C GLY A 98 -27.44 -4.72 -13.59
N GLU A 99 -26.73 -3.61 -13.73
CA GLU A 99 -26.63 -2.89 -14.99
C GLU A 99 -25.47 -3.49 -15.81
N ASP A 100 -25.71 -3.87 -17.08
CA ASP A 100 -24.68 -4.35 -18.02
C ASP A 100 -23.75 -3.21 -18.50
N ASN A 101 -23.40 -2.28 -17.61
CA ASN A 101 -22.57 -1.12 -17.89
C ASN A 101 -21.36 -1.05 -16.95
N TYR A 102 -20.45 -2.00 -17.14
CA TYR A 102 -19.20 -2.09 -16.39
C TYR A 102 -18.39 -0.79 -16.43
N ASP A 103 -18.35 -0.10 -17.58
CA ASP A 103 -17.58 1.14 -17.73
C ASP A 103 -18.15 2.28 -16.89
N ALA A 104 -19.49 2.42 -16.82
CA ALA A 104 -20.12 3.41 -15.95
C ALA A 104 -19.84 3.11 -14.47
N MET A 105 -19.95 1.85 -14.05
CA MET A 105 -19.62 1.43 -12.69
C MET A 105 -18.16 1.69 -12.35
N LYS A 106 -17.22 1.33 -13.26
CA LYS A 106 -15.80 1.57 -13.09
C LYS A 106 -15.50 3.07 -12.92
N ASN A 107 -16.09 3.93 -13.74
CA ASN A 107 -15.89 5.37 -13.65
C ASN A 107 -16.40 5.93 -12.31
N ALA A 108 -17.57 5.51 -11.86
CA ALA A 108 -18.14 5.93 -10.58
C ALA A 108 -17.27 5.48 -9.38
N VAL A 109 -16.75 4.25 -9.41
CA VAL A 109 -15.82 3.76 -8.39
C VAL A 109 -14.50 4.55 -8.44
N MET A 110 -13.94 4.79 -9.63
CA MET A 110 -12.70 5.54 -9.80
C MET A 110 -12.82 7.00 -9.35
N GLU A 111 -14.00 7.61 -9.45
CA GLU A 111 -14.26 8.94 -8.89
C GLU A 111 -14.11 8.94 -7.36
N ILE A 112 -14.66 7.94 -6.67
CA ILE A 112 -14.53 7.78 -5.22
C ILE A 112 -13.08 7.50 -4.82
N VAL A 113 -12.41 6.60 -5.55
CA VAL A 113 -10.99 6.29 -5.34
C VAL A 113 -10.13 7.56 -5.50
N GLY A 114 -10.41 8.39 -6.50
CA GLY A 114 -9.73 9.66 -6.76
C GLY A 114 -9.97 10.75 -5.72
N GLN A 115 -11.03 10.66 -4.93
CA GLN A 115 -11.27 11.56 -3.79
C GLN A 115 -10.43 11.16 -2.57
N HIS A 116 -10.12 9.87 -2.43
CA HIS A 116 -9.38 9.35 -1.27
C HIS A 116 -7.87 9.29 -1.51
N PHE A 117 -7.44 8.73 -2.65
CA PHE A 117 -6.03 8.61 -2.98
C PHE A 117 -5.58 9.74 -3.90
N ARG A 118 -4.34 10.17 -3.71
CA ARG A 118 -3.74 11.19 -4.56
C ARG A 118 -3.56 10.64 -5.99
N PRO A 119 -3.71 11.48 -7.04
CA PRO A 119 -3.55 11.03 -8.42
C PRO A 119 -2.21 10.35 -8.70
N GLU A 120 -1.12 10.79 -8.06
CA GLU A 120 0.18 10.16 -8.28
C GLU A 120 0.25 8.72 -7.76
N PHE A 121 -0.54 8.34 -6.76
CA PHE A 121 -0.62 6.95 -6.31
C PHE A 121 -1.43 6.11 -7.29
N ILE A 122 -2.58 6.61 -7.73
CA ILE A 122 -3.46 5.92 -8.68
C ILE A 122 -2.74 5.65 -10.00
N ASN A 123 -1.97 6.63 -10.49
CA ASN A 123 -1.21 6.51 -11.74
C ASN A 123 -0.07 5.48 -11.71
N ARG A 124 0.22 4.87 -10.55
CA ARG A 124 1.27 3.87 -10.37
C ARG A 124 0.73 2.45 -10.15
N VAL A 125 -0.59 2.30 -10.08
CA VAL A 125 -1.25 1.01 -10.02
C VAL A 125 -1.70 0.63 -11.43
N ASP A 126 -1.41 -0.61 -11.83
CA ASP A 126 -1.82 -1.21 -13.11
C ASP A 126 -3.10 -2.04 -12.93
#